data_AF-A0A495ZET0-F1
#
_entry.id   AF-A0A495ZET0-F1
#
_cell.length_a   1.000
_cell.length_b   1.000
_cell.length_c   1.000
_cell.angle_alpha   90.00
_cell.angle_beta   90.00
_cell.angle_gamma   90.00
#
_symmetry.space_group_name_H-M   'P 1'
#
loop_
_entity.id
_entity.type
_entity.pdbx_description
1 polymer ?
#
loop_
_entity_poly.entity_id
_entity_poly.type
_entity_poly.pdbx_seq_one_letter_code
_entity_poly.pdbx_strand_id
1 'polypeptide(L)'
;MELYLKPSDIAEVIGVDQEIIKQTLDRKHPEIEPFLRTVAAPAEEAEGKPKAILQLRIDGLAPLITQLSYNIPTNEIIENLICQVVHIAYLRENTENLETEIAELQEKVKSLQEERADLRVQINNLQEEQSKSWKNRLFKLGG
;
A
#
# COMPACT_ATOMS: atom_id res chain seq x y z
N MET A 1 -8.83 26.14 -8.58
CA MET A 1 -7.97 26.01 -9.78
C MET A 1 -8.61 24.97 -10.67
N GLU A 2 -8.93 25.31 -11.91
CA GLU A 2 -9.42 24.31 -12.87
C GLU A 2 -8.21 23.49 -13.33
N LEU A 3 -8.10 22.26 -12.85
CA LEU A 3 -6.99 21.37 -13.18
C LEU A 3 -7.32 20.65 -14.49
N TYR A 4 -6.52 20.93 -15.53
CA TYR A 4 -6.61 20.30 -16.84
C TYR A 4 -5.43 19.34 -17.03
N LEU A 5 -5.75 18.12 -17.42
CA LEU A 5 -4.78 17.05 -17.62
C LEU A 5 -4.53 16.83 -19.11
N LYS A 6 -3.27 16.59 -19.48
CA LYS A 6 -2.94 16.15 -20.83
C LYS A 6 -3.26 14.65 -20.98
N PRO A 7 -3.41 14.12 -22.20
CA PRO A 7 -3.70 12.71 -22.41
C PRO A 7 -2.65 11.78 -21.79
N SER A 8 -1.39 12.22 -21.67
CA SER A 8 -0.32 11.50 -20.96
C SER A 8 -0.62 11.33 -19.46
N ASP A 9 -1.03 12.42 -18.82
CA ASP A 9 -1.27 12.46 -17.38
C ASP A 9 -2.55 11.68 -17.05
N ILE A 10 -3.55 11.73 -17.94
CA ILE A 10 -4.77 10.92 -17.85
C ILE A 10 -4.46 9.43 -17.98
N ALA A 11 -3.60 9.06 -18.95
CA ALA A 11 -3.17 7.69 -19.16
C ALA A 11 -2.47 7.11 -17.91
N GLU A 12 -1.61 7.89 -17.28
CA GLU A 12 -0.93 7.52 -16.04
C GLU A 12 -1.92 7.37 -14.87
N VAL A 13 -2.87 8.30 -14.73
CA VAL A 13 -3.87 8.29 -13.63
C VAL A 13 -4.87 7.14 -13.77
N ILE A 14 -5.34 6.84 -14.98
CA ILE A 14 -6.35 5.80 -15.23
C ILE A 14 -5.69 4.43 -15.45
N GLY A 15 -4.43 4.38 -15.85
CA GLY A 15 -3.72 3.14 -16.19
C GLY A 15 -4.14 2.57 -17.55
N VAL A 16 -4.46 3.43 -18.52
CA VAL A 16 -4.91 3.08 -19.87
C VAL A 16 -3.96 3.69 -20.89
N ASP A 17 -3.73 2.98 -22.01
CA ASP A 17 -2.84 3.45 -23.08
C ASP A 17 -3.23 4.87 -23.56
N GLN A 18 -2.23 5.74 -23.68
CA GLN A 18 -2.41 7.14 -24.09
C GLN A 18 -3.12 7.26 -25.45
N GLU A 19 -2.89 6.34 -26.37
CA GLU A 19 -3.50 6.34 -27.69
C GLU A 19 -4.99 6.04 -27.62
N ILE A 20 -5.41 5.15 -26.71
CA ILE A 20 -6.83 4.89 -26.42
C ILE A 20 -7.48 6.16 -25.86
N ILE A 21 -6.82 6.83 -24.90
CA ILE A 21 -7.31 8.11 -24.36
C ILE A 21 -7.50 9.15 -25.47
N LYS A 22 -6.48 9.35 -26.34
CA LYS A 22 -6.58 10.29 -27.46
C LYS A 22 -7.75 9.97 -28.39
N GLN A 23 -7.88 8.70 -28.80
CA GLN A 23 -8.98 8.25 -29.66
C GLN A 23 -10.34 8.50 -29.01
N THR A 24 -10.50 8.26 -27.71
CA THR A 24 -11.75 8.50 -26.99
C THR A 24 -12.07 10.00 -26.87
N LEU A 25 -11.06 10.84 -26.64
CA LEU A 25 -11.24 12.30 -26.57
C LEU A 25 -11.56 12.90 -27.96
N ASP A 26 -10.93 12.40 -29.03
CA ASP A 26 -11.16 12.86 -30.41
C ASP A 26 -12.57 12.55 -30.92
N ARG A 27 -13.22 11.52 -30.38
CA ARG A 27 -14.62 11.19 -30.68
C ARG A 27 -15.62 12.25 -30.18
N LYS A 28 -15.19 13.16 -29.29
CA LYS A 28 -16.01 14.26 -28.72
C LYS A 28 -17.41 13.81 -28.30
N HIS A 29 -17.47 12.80 -27.43
CA HIS A 29 -18.76 12.36 -26.89
C HIS A 29 -19.47 13.52 -26.15
N PRO A 30 -20.81 13.61 -26.23
CA PRO A 30 -21.58 14.73 -25.66
C PRO A 30 -21.43 14.86 -24.14
N GLU A 31 -21.08 13.77 -23.45
CA GLU A 31 -20.85 13.74 -22.01
C GLU A 31 -19.43 14.22 -21.62
N ILE A 32 -18.49 14.18 -22.56
CA ILE A 32 -17.07 14.53 -22.33
C ILE A 32 -16.75 15.91 -22.92
N GLU A 33 -17.41 16.29 -24.02
CA GLU A 33 -17.23 17.56 -24.73
C GLU A 33 -17.25 18.81 -23.83
N PRO A 34 -18.14 18.93 -22.82
CA PRO A 34 -18.14 20.09 -21.91
C PRO A 34 -16.86 20.25 -21.07
N PHE A 35 -16.08 19.17 -20.94
CA PHE A 35 -14.86 19.11 -20.13
C PHE A 35 -13.59 19.20 -20.97
N LEU A 36 -13.73 19.23 -22.30
CA LEU A 36 -12.60 19.28 -23.22
C LEU A 36 -12.19 20.72 -23.50
N ARG A 37 -10.88 20.93 -23.52
CA ARG A 37 -10.26 22.16 -24.02
C ARG A 37 -9.21 21.82 -25.05
N THR A 38 -9.22 22.56 -26.15
CA THR A 38 -8.16 22.49 -27.15
C THR A 38 -7.10 23.53 -26.85
N VAL A 39 -5.84 23.11 -26.72
CA VAL A 39 -4.69 24.00 -26.52
C VAL A 39 -3.68 23.75 -27.64
N ALA A 40 -3.07 24.82 -28.16
CA ALA A 40 -2.00 24.69 -29.13
C ALA A 40 -0.77 24.02 -28.48
N ALA A 41 -0.20 22.99 -29.12
CA ALA A 41 1.05 22.40 -28.65
C ALA A 41 2.17 23.45 -28.61
N PRO A 42 3.02 23.47 -27.55
CA PRO A 42 4.27 24.22 -27.58
C PRO A 42 5.16 23.67 -28.70
N ALA A 43 5.80 24.57 -29.45
CA ALA A 43 6.53 24.28 -30.69
C ALA A 43 7.90 23.60 -30.50
N GLU A 44 7.98 22.54 -29.69
CA GLU A 44 9.26 21.85 -29.41
C GLU A 44 9.42 20.48 -30.07
N GLU A 45 8.46 19.98 -30.83
CA GLU A 45 8.64 18.72 -31.58
C GLU A 45 8.33 18.90 -33.07
N ALA A 46 9.43 19.04 -33.82
CA ALA A 46 9.68 18.77 -35.25
C ALA A 46 8.51 18.85 -36.27
N GLU A 47 8.73 19.71 -37.28
CA GLU A 47 8.21 19.62 -38.66
C GLU A 47 6.80 19.06 -38.88
N GLY A 48 5.80 19.94 -38.82
CA GLY A 48 4.52 19.71 -39.52
C GLY A 48 3.27 20.10 -38.74
N LYS A 49 2.76 21.31 -39.01
CA LYS A 49 1.46 21.89 -38.57
C LYS A 49 1.20 21.90 -37.04
N PRO A 50 0.58 22.95 -36.49
CA PRO A 50 0.29 23.01 -35.06
C PRO A 50 -0.66 21.86 -34.66
N LYS A 51 -0.15 20.85 -33.95
CA LYS A 51 -0.96 19.74 -33.44
C LYS A 51 -1.72 20.24 -32.22
N ALA A 52 -3.03 20.35 -32.35
CA ALA A 52 -3.91 20.72 -31.26
C ALA A 52 -3.89 19.60 -30.20
N ILE A 53 -3.58 19.91 -28.94
CA ILE A 53 -3.62 18.96 -27.83
C ILE A 53 -4.96 19.14 -27.13
N LEU A 54 -5.74 18.07 -27.04
CA LEU A 54 -6.94 18.01 -26.21
C LEU A 54 -6.53 17.80 -24.76
N GLN A 55 -6.98 18.69 -23.89
CA GLN A 55 -6.85 18.56 -22.44
C GLN A 55 -8.23 18.33 -21.84
N LEU A 56 -8.29 17.47 -20.83
CA LEU A 56 -9.53 17.15 -20.11
C LEU A 56 -9.48 17.79 -18.72
N ARG A 57 -10.55 18.47 -18.33
CA ARG A 57 -10.72 18.90 -16.94
C ARG A 57 -10.89 17.69 -16.03
N ILE A 58 -10.37 17.75 -14.80
CA ILE A 58 -10.44 16.63 -13.85
C ILE A 58 -11.87 16.10 -13.61
N ASP A 59 -12.89 16.97 -13.64
CA ASP A 59 -14.30 16.57 -13.48
C ASP A 59 -14.81 15.68 -14.63
N GLY A 60 -14.16 15.75 -15.79
CA GLY A 60 -14.47 14.93 -16.96
C GLY A 60 -13.86 13.53 -16.92
N LEU A 61 -13.04 13.21 -15.90
CA LEU A 61 -12.45 11.86 -15.77
C LEU A 61 -13.52 10.78 -15.56
N ALA A 62 -14.54 11.06 -14.74
CA ALA A 62 -15.62 10.10 -14.50
C ALA A 62 -16.36 9.69 -15.79
N PRO A 63 -16.89 10.62 -16.62
CA PRO A 63 -17.52 10.23 -17.88
C PRO A 63 -16.52 9.61 -18.88
N LEU A 64 -15.24 10.02 -18.86
CA LEU A 64 -14.21 9.36 -19.67
C LEU A 64 -14.01 7.90 -19.27
N ILE A 65 -13.87 7.59 -17.98
CA ILE A 65 -13.72 6.22 -17.48
C ILE A 65 -14.93 5.37 -17.86
N THR A 66 -16.14 5.93 -17.74
CA THR A 66 -17.36 5.28 -18.19
C THR A 66 -17.30 4.94 -19.69
N GLN A 67 -16.91 5.89 -20.55
CA GLN A 67 -16.80 5.64 -22.00
C GLN A 67 -15.67 4.66 -22.37
N LEU A 68 -14.57 4.67 -21.62
CA LEU A 68 -13.49 3.69 -21.76
C LEU A 68 -13.97 2.29 -21.37
N SER A 69 -14.76 2.17 -20.29
CA SER A 69 -15.31 0.87 -19.86
C SER A 69 -16.17 0.19 -20.93
N TYR A 70 -16.80 0.96 -21.83
CA TYR A 70 -17.54 0.44 -22.97
C TYR A 70 -16.66 0.05 -24.18
N ASN A 71 -15.37 0.42 -24.21
CA ASN A 71 -14.43 0.11 -25.29
C ASN A 71 -13.24 -0.79 -24.85
N ILE A 72 -13.09 -1.13 -23.57
CA ILE A 72 -12.07 -2.08 -23.14
C ILE A 72 -12.51 -3.50 -23.54
N PRO A 73 -11.68 -4.28 -24.27
CA PRO A 73 -11.98 -5.66 -24.55
C PRO A 73 -12.22 -6.41 -23.22
N THR A 74 -13.31 -7.14 -23.10
CA THR A 74 -13.66 -7.89 -21.88
C THR A 74 -12.50 -8.78 -21.40
N ASN A 75 -11.64 -9.23 -22.31
CA ASN A 75 -10.44 -10.00 -22.00
C ASN A 75 -9.42 -9.24 -21.12
N GLU A 76 -9.16 -7.95 -21.38
CA GLU A 76 -8.21 -7.16 -20.58
C GLU A 76 -8.75 -6.86 -19.17
N ILE A 77 -10.06 -6.67 -19.04
CA ILE A 77 -10.74 -6.56 -17.74
C ILE A 77 -10.60 -7.88 -16.98
N ILE A 78 -10.83 -9.02 -17.64
CA ILE A 78 -10.73 -10.34 -17.04
C ILE A 78 -9.29 -10.61 -16.57
N GLU A 79 -8.27 -10.31 -17.37
CA GLU A 79 -6.87 -10.50 -17.00
C GLU A 79 -6.48 -9.68 -15.77
N ASN A 80 -6.86 -8.40 -15.73
CA ASN A 80 -6.59 -7.54 -14.58
C ASN A 80 -7.32 -8.04 -13.31
N LEU A 81 -8.59 -8.42 -13.43
CA LEU A 81 -9.34 -8.99 -12.31
C LEU A 81 -8.73 -10.31 -11.80
N ILE A 82 -8.25 -11.17 -12.68
CA ILE A 82 -7.53 -12.40 -12.29
C ILE A 82 -6.27 -12.04 -11.51
N CYS A 83 -5.46 -11.10 -12.00
CA CYS A 83 -4.26 -10.64 -11.28
C CYS A 83 -4.60 -10.08 -9.89
N GLN A 84 -5.66 -9.28 -9.78
CA GLN A 84 -6.11 -8.73 -8.50
C GLN A 84 -6.60 -9.83 -7.55
N VAL A 85 -7.38 -10.80 -8.03
CA VAL A 85 -7.87 -11.92 -7.22
C VAL A 85 -6.72 -12.77 -6.71
N VAL A 86 -5.76 -13.09 -7.57
CA VAL A 86 -4.55 -13.85 -7.18
C VAL A 86 -3.74 -13.07 -6.15
N HIS A 87 -3.54 -11.77 -6.35
CA HIS A 87 -2.82 -10.94 -5.40
C HIS A 87 -3.53 -10.86 -4.04
N ILE A 88 -4.87 -10.72 -4.03
CA ILE A 88 -5.65 -10.75 -2.78
C ILE A 88 -5.52 -12.10 -2.07
N ALA A 89 -5.56 -13.22 -2.80
CA ALA A 89 -5.39 -14.54 -2.22
C ALA A 89 -4.00 -14.69 -1.56
N TYR A 90 -2.95 -14.26 -2.26
CA TYR A 90 -1.59 -14.25 -1.74
C TYR A 90 -1.45 -13.39 -0.47
N LEU A 91 -2.01 -12.19 -0.48
CA LEU A 91 -1.98 -11.30 0.69
C LEU A 91 -2.73 -11.90 1.88
N ARG A 92 -3.84 -12.61 1.66
CA ARG A 92 -4.58 -13.30 2.73
C ARG A 92 -3.74 -14.40 3.35
N GLU A 93 -3.16 -15.28 2.52
CA GLU A 93 -2.27 -16.35 3.01
C GLU A 93 -1.10 -15.78 3.81
N ASN A 94 -0.47 -14.71 3.32
CA ASN A 94 0.63 -14.06 4.03
C ASN A 94 0.18 -13.42 5.35
N THR A 95 -1.05 -12.88 5.40
CA THR A 95 -1.62 -12.33 6.64
C THR A 95 -1.86 -13.43 7.66
N GLU A 96 -2.45 -14.56 7.25
CA GLU A 96 -2.66 -15.72 8.12
C GLU A 96 -1.33 -16.26 8.67
N ASN A 97 -0.29 -16.35 7.85
CA ASN A 97 1.05 -16.76 8.29
C ASN A 97 1.70 -15.78 9.28
N LEU A 98 1.49 -14.47 9.11
CA LEU A 98 1.98 -13.48 10.06
C LEU A 98 1.21 -13.53 11.39
N GLU A 99 -0.09 -13.78 11.35
CA GLU A 99 -0.91 -13.95 12.55
C GLU A 99 -0.48 -15.17 13.37
N THR A 100 -0.14 -16.29 12.73
CA THR A 100 0.40 -17.47 13.42
C THR A 100 1.78 -17.19 14.02
N GLU A 101 2.69 -16.54 13.28
CA GLU A 101 4.01 -16.17 13.81
C GLU A 101 3.90 -15.22 15.01
N ILE A 102 2.98 -14.25 14.97
CA ILE A 102 2.72 -13.35 16.10
C ILE A 102 2.25 -14.15 17.33
N ALA A 103 1.35 -15.11 17.16
CA ALA A 103 0.85 -15.93 18.26
C ALA A 103 1.98 -16.77 18.90
N GLU A 104 2.84 -17.36 18.08
CA GLU A 104 4.01 -18.12 18.56
C GLU A 104 5.00 -17.24 19.33
N LEU A 105 5.28 -16.04 18.82
CA LEU A 105 6.16 -15.08 19.48
C LEU A 105 5.57 -14.59 20.82
N GLN A 106 4.26 -14.38 20.89
CA GLN A 106 3.59 -14.00 22.14
C GLN A 106 3.72 -15.07 23.22
N GLU A 107 3.49 -16.34 22.87
CA GLU A 107 3.71 -17.46 23.80
C GLU A 107 5.17 -17.56 24.24
N LYS A 108 6.12 -17.36 23.32
CA LYS A 108 7.54 -17.36 23.67
C LYS A 108 7.91 -16.23 24.63
N VAL A 109 7.38 -15.02 24.41
CA VAL A 109 7.58 -13.88 25.31
C VAL A 109 7.02 -14.18 26.70
N LYS A 110 5.82 -14.76 26.77
CA LYS A 110 5.19 -15.14 28.03
C LYS A 110 6.04 -16.16 28.81
N SER A 111 6.50 -17.22 28.13
CA SER A 111 7.38 -18.22 28.73
C SER A 111 8.68 -17.61 29.28
N LEU A 112 9.32 -16.71 28.53
CA LEU A 112 10.53 -16.01 28.98
C LEU A 112 10.26 -15.08 30.17
N GLN A 113 9.08 -14.46 30.25
CA GLN A 113 8.69 -13.63 31.39
C GLN A 113 8.50 -14.48 32.65
N GLU A 114 7.90 -15.66 32.52
CA GLU A 114 7.74 -16.62 33.62
C GLU A 114 9.10 -17.12 34.11
N GLU A 115 9.98 -17.53 33.20
CA GLU A 115 11.36 -17.96 33.54
C GLU A 115 12.14 -16.84 34.25
N ARG A 116 12.04 -15.60 33.74
CA ARG A 116 12.66 -14.44 34.38
C ARG A 116 12.11 -14.19 35.79
N ALA A 117 10.81 -14.40 36.01
CA ALA A 117 10.19 -14.24 37.32
C ALA A 117 10.70 -15.31 38.30
N ASP A 118 10.78 -16.57 37.86
CA ASP A 118 11.31 -17.67 38.67
C ASP A 118 12.78 -17.43 39.05
N LEU A 119 13.61 -17.05 38.08
CA LEU A 119 15.01 -16.71 38.32
C LEU A 119 15.17 -15.58 39.35
N ARG A 120 14.30 -14.57 39.32
CA ARG A 120 14.29 -13.49 40.33
C ARG A 120 13.97 -14.02 41.72
N VAL A 121 13.02 -14.94 41.84
CA VAL A 121 12.70 -15.58 43.13
C VAL A 121 13.89 -16.38 43.64
N GLN A 122 14.54 -17.18 42.77
CA GLN A 122 15.73 -17.94 43.13
C GLN A 122 16.88 -17.03 43.61
N ILE A 123 17.14 -15.91 42.90
CA ILE A 123 18.17 -14.93 43.30
C ILE A 123 17.86 -14.35 44.69
N ASN A 124 16.62 -13.94 44.95
CA ASN A 124 16.22 -13.39 46.24
C ASN A 124 16.41 -14.40 47.37
N ASN A 125 15.99 -15.66 47.16
CA ASN A 125 16.16 -16.73 48.14
C ASN A 125 17.65 -16.97 48.46
N LEU A 126 18.50 -17.06 47.44
CA LEU A 126 19.95 -17.21 47.62
C LEU A 126 20.57 -16.02 48.37
N GLN A 127 20.14 -14.79 48.08
CA GLN A 127 20.60 -13.61 48.82
C GLN A 127 20.19 -13.64 50.29
N GLU A 128 18.97 -14.07 50.61
CA GLU A 128 18.53 -14.25 51.99
C GLU A 128 19.32 -15.34 52.72
N GLU A 129 19.54 -16.49 52.08
CA GLU A 129 20.33 -17.59 52.63
C GLU A 129 21.77 -17.16 52.92
N GLN A 130 22.39 -16.43 51.98
CA GLN A 130 23.70 -15.84 52.21
C GLN A 130 23.67 -14.90 53.41
N SER A 131 22.72 -13.96 53.47
CA SER A 131 22.60 -13.01 54.58
C SER A 131 22.45 -13.72 55.94
N LYS A 132 21.60 -14.76 56.02
CA LYS A 132 21.43 -15.61 57.22
C LYS A 132 22.74 -16.34 57.58
N SER A 133 23.43 -16.90 56.58
CA SER A 133 24.72 -17.58 56.77
C SER A 133 25.80 -16.62 57.31
N TRP A 134 25.92 -15.42 56.74
CA TRP A 134 26.84 -14.38 57.21
C TRP A 134 26.55 -13.97 58.65
N LYS A 135 25.28 -13.69 58.99
CA LYS A 135 24.86 -13.40 60.36
C LYS A 135 25.25 -14.52 61.32
N ASN A 136 24.96 -15.78 60.97
CA ASN A 136 25.28 -16.92 61.81
C ASN A 136 26.79 -17.10 62.04
N ARG A 137 27.63 -16.84 61.03
CA ARG A 137 29.09 -16.88 61.19
C ARG A 137 29.60 -15.76 62.11
N LEU A 138 29.03 -14.56 62.00
CA LEU A 138 29.40 -13.41 62.80
C LEU A 138 29.06 -13.61 64.28
N PHE A 139 27.88 -14.18 64.57
CA PHE A 139 27.49 -14.56 65.93
C PHE A 139 28.36 -15.66 66.53
N LYS A 140 28.89 -16.60 65.73
CA LYS A 140 29.80 -17.66 66.20
C LYS A 140 31.23 -17.19 66.50
N LEU A 141 31.64 -16.04 65.98
CA LEU A 141 32.99 -15.50 66.18
C LEU A 141 33.05 -14.45 67.30
N GLY A 142 31.90 -13.95 67.78
CA GLY A 142 31.80 -12.88 68.77
C GLY A 142 31.37 -13.33 70.18
N GLY A 143 31.17 -14.63 70.41
CA GLY A 143 30.88 -15.22 71.73
C GLY A 143 31.91 -16.27 72.09
#